data_AF-A0A226NG27-F1
#
_entry.id   AF-A0A226NG27-F1
#
_cell.length_a   1.000
_cell.length_b   1.000
_cell.length_c   1.000
_cell.angle_alpha   90.00
_cell.angle_beta   90.00
_cell.angle_gamma   90.00
#
_symmetry.space_group_name_H-M   'P 1'
#
loop_
_entity.id
_entity.type
_entity.pdbx_description
1 polymer ?
#
loop_
_entity_poly.entity_id
_entity_poly.type
_entity_poly.pdbx_seq_one_letter_code
_entity_poly.pdbx_strand_id
1 'polypeptide(L)'
;MYTEIQREHPDSRSILTHPDYIDGNPELIKPKKLLNPVKASKSHQELHRELLMNHKRGLSVDSKPELQRVLEHRRRNQVLRQKKEEEEAKKLQSPFEKELLKRHQRLDQLEKEQEKQEDHAPEFIKVKENLRRTSTVTGEEKAA
;
A
#
# COMPACT_ATOMS: atom_id res chain seq x y z
N MET A 1 -3.65 11.45 15.78
CA MET A 1 -3.49 10.99 17.18
C MET A 1 -3.72 9.49 17.25
N TYR A 2 -2.78 8.68 16.76
CA TYR A 2 -2.79 7.23 16.94
C TYR A 2 -1.57 6.87 17.79
N THR A 3 -1.82 6.22 18.91
CA THR A 3 -0.81 5.83 19.91
C THR A 3 0.05 4.69 19.37
N GLU A 4 1.32 5.03 19.18
CA GLU A 4 2.42 4.16 18.81
C GLU A 4 2.81 3.33 20.03
N ILE A 5 2.32 2.08 20.09
CA ILE A 5 2.76 1.15 21.14
C ILE A 5 4.08 0.55 20.67
N GLN A 6 5.17 1.27 20.95
CA GLN A 6 6.53 0.72 20.97
C GLN A 6 6.53 -0.44 21.97
N ARG A 7 6.45 -1.67 21.46
CA ARG A 7 6.71 -2.87 22.26
C ARG A 7 8.20 -3.16 22.14
N GLU A 8 8.96 -2.40 22.91
CA GLU A 8 10.33 -2.76 23.26
C GLU A 8 10.33 -4.19 23.80
N HIS A 9 11.09 -5.05 23.14
CA HIS A 9 11.32 -6.42 23.54
C HIS A 9 12.41 -6.36 24.62
N PRO A 10 12.15 -6.67 25.90
CA PRO A 10 13.27 -6.97 26.77
C PRO A 10 13.76 -8.35 26.36
N ASP A 11 14.95 -8.36 25.77
CA ASP A 11 15.80 -9.53 25.68
C ASP A 11 15.70 -10.32 26.98
N SER A 12 15.39 -11.61 26.84
CA SER A 12 15.52 -12.61 27.88
C SER A 12 17.00 -12.86 28.20
N ARG A 13 17.75 -11.82 28.56
CA ARG A 13 19.00 -11.94 29.28
C ARG A 13 18.65 -12.04 30.75
N SER A 14 18.67 -13.28 31.22
CA SER A 14 19.11 -13.70 32.54
C SER A 14 19.87 -12.61 33.33
N ILE A 15 19.16 -11.69 33.99
CA ILE A 15 19.73 -10.88 35.06
C ILE A 15 19.66 -11.76 36.30
N LEU A 16 20.74 -12.50 36.52
CA LEU A 16 21.03 -13.22 37.75
C LEU A 16 21.10 -12.21 38.90
N THR A 17 19.99 -12.02 39.61
CA THR A 17 20.00 -11.60 41.01
C THR A 17 19.87 -12.84 41.87
N HIS A 18 20.96 -13.61 41.93
CA HIS A 18 21.16 -14.58 42.99
C HIS A 18 21.82 -13.82 44.14
N PRO A 19 21.18 -13.63 45.31
CA PRO A 19 21.90 -13.16 46.47
C PRO A 19 22.90 -14.27 46.86
N ASP A 20 24.16 -13.90 47.02
CA ASP A 20 25.21 -14.75 47.57
C ASP A 20 24.93 -14.97 49.06
N TYR A 21 23.93 -15.81 49.37
CA TYR A 21 23.70 -16.29 50.72
C TYR A 21 24.37 -17.66 50.85
N ILE A 22 25.55 -17.60 51.46
CA ILE A 22 26.19 -18.61 52.31
C ILE A 22 25.71 -20.04 52.03
N ASP A 23 26.53 -20.75 51.27
CA ASP A 23 26.56 -22.20 51.23
C ASP A 23 26.97 -22.69 52.64
N GLY A 24 26.06 -23.28 53.42
CA GLY A 24 26.42 -23.68 54.79
C GLY A 24 25.36 -24.23 55.74
N ASN A 25 24.12 -24.54 55.31
CA ASN A 25 23.26 -25.39 56.14
C ASN A 25 22.47 -26.40 55.27
N PRO A 26 22.87 -27.67 55.24
CA PRO A 26 22.21 -28.71 54.44
C PRO A 26 20.81 -29.07 54.96
N GLU A 27 20.38 -28.57 56.12
CA GLU A 27 19.05 -28.82 56.71
C GLU A 27 17.99 -27.78 56.30
N LEU A 28 18.35 -26.70 55.60
CA LEU A 28 17.39 -25.67 55.16
C LEU A 28 16.62 -26.11 53.92
N ILE A 29 15.31 -26.33 54.06
CA ILE A 29 14.40 -26.61 52.94
C ILE A 29 14.32 -25.37 52.03
N LYS A 30 14.93 -25.45 50.85
CA LYS A 30 14.83 -24.38 49.84
C LYS A 30 13.43 -24.41 49.20
N PRO A 31 12.76 -23.26 49.07
CA PRO A 31 11.45 -23.22 48.41
C PRO A 31 11.59 -23.66 46.95
N LYS A 32 10.87 -24.72 46.57
CA LYS A 32 10.85 -25.25 45.21
C LYS A 32 10.08 -24.29 44.31
N LYS A 33 10.74 -23.75 43.28
CA LYS A 33 10.07 -22.94 42.26
C LYS A 33 9.04 -23.82 41.56
N LEU A 34 7.75 -23.49 41.73
CA LEU A 34 6.68 -24.18 41.04
C LEU A 34 6.74 -23.85 39.55
N LEU A 35 6.56 -24.86 38.72
CA LEU A 35 6.50 -24.69 37.28
C LEU A 35 5.16 -24.04 36.93
N ASN A 36 5.20 -22.94 36.18
CA ASN A 36 3.98 -22.28 35.71
C ASN A 36 3.20 -23.26 34.81
N PRO A 37 1.96 -23.65 35.15
CA PRO A 37 1.19 -24.64 34.39
C PRO A 37 0.96 -24.23 32.92
N VAL A 38 0.83 -22.94 32.64
CA VAL A 38 0.71 -22.37 31.29
C VAL A 38 1.99 -22.56 30.48
N LYS A 39 3.15 -22.49 31.16
CA LYS A 39 4.46 -22.74 30.53
C LYS A 39 4.84 -24.22 30.54
N ALA A 40 4.31 -25.02 31.46
CA ALA A 40 4.53 -26.47 31.49
C ALA A 40 3.78 -27.19 30.36
N SER A 41 2.60 -26.68 29.97
CA SER A 41 1.83 -27.26 28.87
C SER A 41 2.31 -26.79 27.50
N LYS A 42 2.99 -27.68 26.75
CA LYS A 42 3.42 -27.41 25.37
C LYS A 42 2.23 -27.12 24.43
N SER A 43 1.14 -27.87 24.58
CA SER A 43 -0.08 -27.70 23.79
C SER A 43 -0.68 -26.30 23.96
N HIS A 44 -0.73 -25.79 25.19
CA HIS A 44 -1.24 -24.43 25.43
C HIS A 44 -0.36 -23.36 24.76
N GLN A 45 0.96 -23.48 24.88
CA GLN A 45 1.88 -22.54 24.23
C GLN A 45 1.78 -22.59 22.70
N GLU A 46 1.57 -23.78 22.14
CA GLU A 46 1.41 -24.00 20.72
C GLU A 46 0.14 -23.35 20.17
N LEU A 47 -0.98 -23.56 20.85
CA LEU A 47 -2.23 -22.89 20.53
C LEU A 47 -2.08 -21.36 20.59
N HIS A 48 -1.44 -20.83 21.64
CA HIS A 48 -1.20 -19.38 21.76
C HIS A 48 -0.38 -18.84 20.59
N ARG A 49 0.68 -19.54 20.19
CA ARG A 49 1.51 -19.18 19.04
C ARG A 49 0.71 -19.22 17.75
N GLU A 50 -0.10 -20.25 17.53
CA GLU A 50 -0.92 -20.40 16.34
C GLU A 50 -1.97 -19.28 16.23
N LEU A 51 -2.68 -18.99 17.32
CA LEU A 51 -3.68 -17.91 17.37
C LEU A 51 -3.05 -16.55 17.02
N LEU A 52 -1.86 -16.25 17.57
CA LEU A 52 -1.14 -15.03 17.23
C LEU A 52 -0.70 -14.98 15.77
N MET A 53 -0.24 -16.11 15.22
CA MET A 53 0.16 -16.21 13.81
C MET A 53 -1.03 -16.03 12.86
N ASN A 54 -2.18 -16.62 13.17
CA ASN A 54 -3.41 -16.51 12.40
C ASN A 54 -3.94 -15.07 12.42
N HIS A 55 -3.92 -14.41 13.57
CA HIS A 55 -4.28 -13.00 13.68
C HIS A 55 -3.34 -12.09 12.86
N LYS A 56 -2.01 -12.29 12.97
CA LYS A 56 -1.02 -11.55 12.18
C LYS A 56 -1.19 -11.75 10.67
N ARG A 57 -1.61 -12.95 10.25
CA ARG A 57 -1.85 -13.31 8.85
C ARG A 57 -3.25 -12.88 8.35
N GLY A 58 -4.08 -12.27 9.19
CA GLY A 58 -5.46 -11.91 8.83
C GLY A 58 -6.38 -13.11 8.61
N LEU A 59 -5.91 -14.33 8.92
CA LEU A 59 -6.68 -15.56 8.92
C LEU A 59 -7.42 -15.65 10.27
N SER A 60 -8.31 -14.70 10.51
CA SER A 60 -9.07 -14.66 11.76
C SER A 60 -9.96 -15.91 11.84
N VAL A 61 -9.75 -16.73 12.88
CA VAL A 61 -10.61 -17.88 13.21
C VAL A 61 -12.00 -17.41 13.64
N ASP A 62 -12.06 -16.22 14.23
CA ASP A 62 -13.31 -15.52 14.50
C ASP A 62 -13.71 -14.70 13.27
N SER A 63 -14.91 -14.94 12.78
CA SER A 63 -15.58 -14.06 11.82
C SER A 63 -15.40 -12.61 12.29
N LYS A 64 -14.92 -11.72 11.40
CA LYS A 64 -14.73 -10.28 11.70
C LYS A 64 -15.87 -9.77 12.58
N PRO A 65 -15.62 -8.92 13.60
CA PRO A 65 -16.67 -8.43 14.48
C PRO A 65 -17.81 -7.83 13.65
N GLU A 66 -19.07 -8.01 14.09
CA GLU A 66 -20.28 -7.62 13.35
C GLU A 66 -20.17 -6.22 12.73
N LEU A 67 -19.72 -5.25 13.54
CA LEU A 67 -19.53 -3.87 13.11
C LEU A 67 -18.56 -3.74 11.93
N GLN A 68 -17.44 -4.45 11.94
CA GLN A 68 -16.47 -4.43 10.85
C GLN A 68 -17.08 -5.04 9.58
N ARG A 69 -17.85 -6.13 9.69
CA ARG A 69 -18.55 -6.71 8.53
C ARG A 69 -19.57 -5.75 7.95
N VAL A 70 -20.35 -5.09 8.80
CA VAL A 70 -21.34 -4.08 8.38
C VAL A 70 -20.67 -2.89 7.71
N LEU A 71 -19.56 -2.38 8.25
CA LEU A 71 -18.81 -1.28 7.65
C LEU A 71 -18.19 -1.65 6.30
N GLU A 72 -17.60 -2.86 6.19
CA GLU A 72 -17.09 -3.36 4.92
C GLU A 72 -18.22 -3.55 3.89
N HIS A 73 -19.34 -4.13 4.30
CA HIS A 73 -20.51 -4.31 3.45
C HIS A 73 -21.08 -2.98 2.97
N ARG A 74 -21.22 -2.00 3.86
CA ARG A 74 -21.63 -0.63 3.53
C ARG A 74 -20.69 0.02 2.52
N ARG A 75 -19.37 -0.12 2.72
CA ARG A 75 -18.36 0.41 1.80
C ARG A 75 -18.48 -0.23 0.41
N ARG A 76 -18.61 -1.56 0.35
CA ARG A 76 -18.83 -2.27 -0.93
C ARG A 76 -20.11 -1.83 -1.62
N ASN A 77 -21.21 -1.72 -0.87
CA ASN A 77 -22.50 -1.29 -1.42
C ASN A 77 -22.45 0.15 -1.93
N GLN A 78 -21.72 1.05 -1.26
CA GLN A 78 -21.54 2.42 -1.74
C GLN A 78 -20.81 2.45 -3.09
N VAL A 79 -19.72 1.71 -3.24
CA VAL A 79 -18.98 1.62 -4.50
C VAL A 79 -19.84 1.01 -5.60
N LEU A 80 -20.62 -0.04 -5.28
CA LEU A 80 -21.55 -0.65 -6.23
C LEU A 80 -22.63 0.32 -6.69
N ARG A 81 -23.20 1.10 -5.77
CA ARG A 81 -24.18 2.14 -6.10
C ARG A 81 -23.59 3.21 -7.00
N GLN A 82 -22.40 3.72 -6.68
CA GLN A 82 -21.71 4.71 -7.52
C GLN A 82 -21.45 4.18 -8.92
N LYS A 83 -20.93 2.95 -9.04
CA LYS A 83 -20.71 2.32 -10.36
C LYS A 83 -22.01 2.16 -11.16
N LYS A 84 -23.10 1.77 -10.50
CA LYS A 84 -24.40 1.62 -11.15
C LYS A 84 -24.95 2.97 -11.61
N GLU A 85 -24.85 4.01 -10.79
CA GLU A 85 -25.25 5.38 -11.13
C GLU A 85 -24.42 5.92 -12.31
N GLU A 86 -23.11 5.67 -12.33
CA GLU A 86 -22.24 6.02 -13.47
C GLU A 86 -22.62 5.26 -14.76
N GLU A 87 -22.97 3.98 -14.65
CA GLU A 87 -23.40 3.18 -15.79
C GLU A 87 -24.76 3.64 -16.33
N GLU A 88 -25.70 3.95 -15.44
CA GLU A 88 -26.99 4.53 -15.82
C GLU A 88 -26.81 5.91 -16.46
N ALA A 89 -25.93 6.77 -15.92
CA ALA A 89 -25.59 8.05 -16.53
C ALA A 89 -25.00 7.87 -17.94
N LYS A 90 -24.07 6.91 -18.13
CA LYS A 90 -23.52 6.55 -19.45
C LYS A 90 -24.59 6.03 -20.40
N LYS A 91 -25.57 5.27 -19.91
CA LYS A 91 -26.68 4.78 -20.72
C LYS A 91 -27.58 5.93 -21.18
N LEU A 92 -27.83 6.89 -20.28
CA LEU A 92 -28.62 8.10 -20.53
C LEU A 92 -27.85 9.17 -21.32
N GLN A 93 -26.57 8.98 -21.64
CA GLN A 93 -25.82 9.92 -22.47
C GLN A 93 -26.51 10.14 -23.82
N SER A 94 -26.69 11.41 -24.15
CA SER A 94 -27.25 11.87 -25.41
C SER A 94 -26.44 11.34 -26.60
N PRO A 95 -27.08 11.02 -27.74
CA PRO A 95 -26.38 10.66 -28.97
C PRO A 95 -25.28 11.67 -29.35
N PHE A 96 -25.52 12.97 -29.14
CA PHE A 96 -24.55 14.03 -29.39
C PHE A 96 -23.30 13.93 -28.49
N GLU A 97 -23.49 13.62 -27.20
CA GLU A 97 -22.39 13.47 -26.25
C GLU A 97 -21.51 12.26 -26.58
N LYS A 98 -22.13 11.17 -27.06
CA LYS A 98 -21.41 10.01 -27.60
C LYS A 98 -20.58 10.38 -28.83
N GLU A 99 -21.11 11.23 -29.72
CA GLU A 99 -20.40 11.71 -30.91
C GLU A 99 -19.19 12.58 -30.53
N LEU A 100 -19.36 13.49 -29.56
CA LEU A 100 -18.26 14.29 -29.00
C LEU A 100 -17.16 13.41 -28.42
N LEU A 101 -17.52 12.41 -27.61
CA LEU A 101 -16.55 11.48 -27.01
C LEU A 101 -15.77 10.71 -28.09
N LYS A 102 -16.46 10.23 -29.13
CA LYS A 102 -15.81 9.58 -30.29
C LYS A 102 -14.85 10.52 -31.00
N ARG A 103 -15.24 11.79 -31.21
CA ARG A 103 -14.38 12.78 -31.85
C ARG A 103 -13.14 13.06 -31.01
N HIS A 104 -13.30 13.21 -29.69
CA HIS A 104 -12.18 13.38 -28.77
C HIS A 104 -11.22 12.20 -28.82
N GLN A 105 -11.72 10.96 -28.75
CA GLN A 105 -10.89 9.75 -28.86
C GLN A 105 -10.10 9.66 -30.17
N ARG A 106 -10.66 10.12 -31.29
CA ARG A 106 -9.91 10.19 -32.56
C ARG A 106 -8.78 11.21 -32.50
N LEU A 107 -9.02 12.37 -31.89
CA LEU A 107 -7.99 13.40 -31.73
C LEU A 107 -6.85 12.90 -30.84
N ASP A 108 -7.16 12.28 -29.71
CA ASP A 108 -6.15 11.70 -28.80
C ASP A 108 -5.29 10.62 -29.49
N GLN A 109 -5.89 9.83 -30.38
CA GLN A 109 -5.14 8.83 -31.16
C GLN A 109 -4.19 9.49 -32.15
N LEU A 110 -4.66 10.50 -32.87
CA LEU A 110 -3.83 11.27 -33.81
C LEU A 110 -2.69 11.99 -33.08
N GLU A 111 -2.96 12.58 -31.92
CA GLU A 111 -1.94 13.24 -31.10
C GLU A 111 -0.86 12.25 -30.65
N LYS A 112 -1.25 11.06 -30.16
CA LYS A 112 -0.29 10.00 -29.80
C LYS A 112 0.49 9.46 -30.99
N GLU A 113 -0.12 9.37 -32.17
CA GLU A 113 0.57 8.98 -33.39
C GLU A 113 1.56 10.06 -33.84
N GLN A 114 1.20 11.33 -33.71
CA GLN A 114 2.04 12.46 -34.03
C GLN A 114 3.22 12.58 -33.05
N GLU A 115 3.00 12.40 -31.75
CA GLU A 115 4.05 12.35 -30.72
C GLU A 115 5.03 11.21 -31.00
N LYS A 116 4.53 10.02 -31.37
CA LYS A 116 5.40 8.92 -31.82
C LYS A 116 6.19 9.29 -33.07
N GLN A 117 5.56 9.92 -34.07
CA GLN A 117 6.27 10.33 -35.28
C GLN A 117 7.34 11.39 -34.97
N GLU A 118 7.07 12.34 -34.08
CA GLU A 118 8.06 13.30 -33.61
C GLU A 118 9.19 12.61 -32.87
N ASP A 119 8.91 11.68 -31.95
CA ASP A 119 9.93 10.92 -31.23
C ASP A 119 10.85 10.14 -32.18
N HIS A 120 10.29 9.51 -33.20
CA HIS A 120 11.01 8.71 -34.19
C HIS A 120 11.64 9.54 -35.32
N ALA A 121 11.37 10.86 -35.38
CA ALA A 121 11.94 11.72 -36.39
C ALA A 121 13.46 11.88 -36.16
N PRO A 122 14.29 11.85 -37.23
CA PRO A 122 15.72 12.10 -37.11
C PRO A 122 16.01 13.46 -36.46
N GLU A 123 17.06 13.52 -35.65
CA GLU A 123 17.40 14.72 -34.86
C GLU A 123 17.51 15.98 -35.72
N PHE A 124 18.08 15.90 -36.93
CA PHE A 124 18.23 17.04 -37.84
C PHE A 124 16.88 17.67 -38.25
N ILE A 125 15.77 16.91 -38.25
CA ILE A 125 14.42 17.44 -38.49
C ILE A 125 13.89 18.14 -37.24
N LYS A 126 14.20 17.65 -36.04
CA LYS A 126 13.86 18.32 -34.78
C LYS A 126 14.57 19.67 -34.66
N VAL A 127 15.82 19.78 -35.14
CA VAL A 127 16.58 21.05 -35.10
C VAL A 127 16.23 22.00 -36.26
N LYS A 128 15.56 21.54 -37.32
CA LYS A 128 15.17 22.37 -38.48
C LYS A 128 14.33 23.58 -38.09
N GLU A 129 13.42 23.44 -37.13
CA GLU A 129 12.58 24.57 -36.70
C GLU A 129 13.42 25.65 -36.01
N ASN A 130 14.36 25.25 -35.16
CA ASN A 130 15.29 26.16 -34.49
C ASN A 130 16.18 26.89 -35.51
N LEU A 131 16.67 26.18 -36.53
CA LEU A 131 17.42 26.80 -37.64
C LEU A 131 16.55 27.74 -38.49
N ARG A 132 15.27 27.42 -38.69
CA ARG A 132 14.34 28.28 -39.45
C ARG A 132 14.10 29.61 -38.72
N ARG A 133 13.94 29.56 -37.39
CA ARG A 133 13.78 30.75 -36.53
C ARG A 133 15.02 31.66 -36.53
N THR A 134 16.23 31.10 -36.62
CA THR A 134 17.47 31.89 -36.70
C THR A 134 17.79 32.41 -38.11
N SER A 135 17.31 31.74 -39.16
CA SER A 135 17.55 32.16 -40.56
C SER A 135 16.82 33.45 -40.94
N THR A 136 15.64 33.72 -40.37
CA THR A 136 14.89 34.96 -40.66
C THR A 136 15.45 36.17 -39.94
N VAL A 137 16.28 35.99 -38.91
CA VAL A 137 16.94 37.09 -38.18
C VAL A 137 18.29 37.47 -38.82
N THR A 138 18.82 36.63 -39.71
CA THR A 138 20.16 36.82 -40.32
C THR A 138 20.12 37.26 -41.79
N GLY A 139 18.94 37.55 -42.35
CA GLY A 139 18.76 37.97 -43.74
C GLY A 139 18.71 39.48 -44.00
N GLU A 140 18.75 40.34 -42.97
CA GLU A 140 18.66 41.81 -43.13
C GLU A 140 20.02 42.55 -43.08
N GLU A 141 21.14 41.87 -42.89
CA GLU A 141 22.47 42.50 -42.96
C GLU A 141 23.29 41.88 -44.10
N LYS A 142 23.24 42.49 -45.30
CA LYS A 142 24.35 42.69 -46.25
C LYS A 142 23.82 43.01 -47.66
N ALA A 143 23.40 44.26 -47.84
CA ALA A 143 23.48 44.97 -49.11
C ALA A 143 23.84 46.44 -48.82
N ALA A 144 25.11 46.66 -48.48
CA ALA A 144 25.81 47.94 -48.49
C ALA A 144 27.28 47.67 -48.83
#